data_AF-A0A9E4DYA4-F1
#
_entry.id   AF-A0A9E4DYA4-F1
#
_cell.length_a   1.000
_cell.length_b   1.000
_cell.length_c   1.000
_cell.angle_alpha   90.00
_cell.angle_beta   90.00
_cell.angle_gamma   90.00
#
_symmetry.space_group_name_H-M   'P 1'
#
loop_
_entity.id
_entity.type
_entity.pdbx_description
1 polymer ?
#
loop_
_entity_poly.entity_id
_entity_poly.type
_entity_poly.pdbx_seq_one_letter_code
_entity_poly.pdbx_strand_id
1 'polypeptide(L)'
;QLEKAKILYQRCLDRGSTDCVLGFVKYHLTADLERSDVVHDLLAFQAEEMVEMNRAKGEEIRGFLRWLEREIGVEIDSLKNKTKIQDYFDLSFEELLEILKSNRRSIAVDPSDRNFQELLEREFTRSCNILDPLLTRIQGADALIDQVVYQLYNLTDEEIAIVEGNV
;
A
#
# COMPACT_ATOMS: atom_id res chain seq x y z
N GLN A 1 -20.22 6.45 19.70
CA GLN A 1 -19.34 7.49 19.13
C GLN A 1 -18.32 6.85 18.18
N LEU A 2 -17.70 5.73 18.56
CA LEU A 2 -16.83 4.92 17.69
C LEU A 2 -17.46 4.53 16.34
N GLU A 3 -18.71 4.04 16.33
CA GLU A 3 -19.40 3.69 15.07
C GLU A 3 -19.54 4.88 14.10
N LYS A 4 -19.74 6.08 14.65
CA LYS A 4 -19.80 7.33 13.86
C LYS A 4 -18.43 7.69 13.33
N ALA A 5 -17.36 7.49 14.12
CA ALA A 5 -15.98 7.70 13.69
C ALA A 5 -15.60 6.74 12.55
N LYS A 6 -16.00 5.46 12.63
CA LYS A 6 -15.79 4.46 11.58
C LYS A 6 -16.51 4.82 10.28
N ILE A 7 -17.77 5.24 10.37
CA ILE A 7 -18.56 5.68 9.20
C ILE A 7 -17.96 6.94 8.58
N LEU A 8 -17.50 7.89 9.39
CA LEU A 8 -16.80 9.10 8.93
C LEU A 8 -15.48 8.75 8.24
N TYR A 9 -14.70 7.85 8.81
CA TYR A 9 -13.44 7.37 8.24
C TYR A 9 -13.64 6.70 6.88
N GLN A 10 -14.56 5.73 6.77
CA GLN A 10 -14.89 5.09 5.49
C GLN A 10 -15.37 6.11 4.44
N ARG A 11 -16.23 7.04 4.84
CA ARG A 11 -16.73 8.10 3.93
C ARG A 11 -15.65 9.09 3.49
N CYS A 12 -14.63 9.30 4.33
CA CYS A 12 -13.47 10.13 4.02
C CYS A 12 -12.50 9.45 3.06
N LEU A 13 -12.27 8.15 3.25
CA LEU A 13 -11.50 7.32 2.33
C LEU A 13 -12.13 7.33 0.92
N ASP A 14 -13.46 7.17 0.83
CA ASP A 14 -14.18 7.18 -0.46
C ASP A 14 -14.16 8.55 -1.17
N ARG A 15 -13.96 9.65 -0.42
CA ARG A 15 -13.95 11.02 -0.95
C ARG A 15 -12.54 11.58 -1.19
N GLY A 16 -11.49 10.83 -0.81
CA GLY A 16 -10.11 11.29 -0.91
C GLY A 16 -9.79 12.53 -0.06
N SER A 17 -10.52 12.75 1.04
CA SER A 17 -10.29 13.89 1.94
C SER A 17 -10.24 13.42 3.39
N THR A 18 -9.10 13.66 4.04
CA THR A 18 -8.83 13.33 5.45
C THR A 18 -9.34 14.42 6.41
N ASP A 19 -9.70 15.60 5.90
CA ASP A 19 -10.08 16.78 6.69
C ASP A 19 -11.23 16.51 7.67
N CYS A 20 -12.22 15.70 7.29
CA CYS A 20 -13.34 15.43 8.20
C CYS A 20 -12.95 14.48 9.34
N VAL A 21 -11.98 13.59 9.14
CA VAL A 21 -11.45 12.72 10.22
C VAL A 21 -10.56 13.56 11.14
N LEU A 22 -9.71 14.43 10.58
CA LEU A 22 -8.87 15.34 11.36
C LEU A 22 -9.70 16.32 12.19
N GLY A 23 -10.78 16.87 11.63
CA GLY A 23 -11.71 17.73 12.38
C GLY A 23 -12.41 16.98 13.52
N PHE A 24 -12.77 15.72 13.32
CA PHE A 24 -13.35 14.86 14.35
C PHE A 24 -12.35 14.58 15.49
N VAL A 25 -11.12 14.21 15.14
CA VAL A 25 -10.04 13.96 16.11
C VAL A 25 -9.73 15.21 16.91
N LYS A 26 -9.52 16.36 16.24
CA LYS A 26 -9.29 17.65 16.91
C LYS A 26 -10.42 18.05 17.87
N TYR A 27 -11.67 17.84 17.47
CA TYR A 27 -12.83 18.10 18.34
C TYR A 27 -12.83 17.23 19.59
N HIS A 28 -12.46 15.96 19.47
CA HIS A 28 -12.41 15.04 20.61
C HIS A 28 -11.21 15.27 21.53
N LEU A 29 -10.03 15.63 20.98
CA LEU A 29 -8.83 15.95 21.75
C LEU A 29 -8.95 17.24 22.57
N THR A 30 -9.71 18.22 22.07
CA THR A 30 -9.89 19.53 22.74
C THR A 30 -11.02 19.57 23.76
N ALA A 31 -11.91 18.55 23.77
CA ALA A 31 -13.13 18.58 24.55
C ALA A 31 -13.02 17.94 25.96
N ASP A 32 -12.19 16.91 26.17
CA ASP A 32 -11.89 16.32 27.50
C ASP A 32 -10.82 15.21 27.46
N LEU A 33 -10.10 14.96 28.58
CA LEU A 33 -9.10 13.89 28.68
C LEU A 33 -9.73 12.48 28.55
N GLU A 34 -10.97 12.30 29.04
CA GLU A 34 -11.77 11.07 28.91
C GLU A 34 -12.33 10.84 27.49
N ARG A 35 -12.10 11.77 26.55
CA ARG A 35 -12.48 11.60 25.13
C ARG A 35 -11.31 11.16 24.24
N SER A 36 -10.10 11.07 24.80
CA SER A 36 -8.92 10.47 24.16
C SER A 36 -9.15 9.00 23.82
N ASP A 37 -9.98 8.32 24.59
CA ASP A 37 -10.39 6.92 24.43
C ASP A 37 -10.92 6.66 23.01
N VAL A 38 -11.73 7.58 22.49
CA VAL A 38 -12.31 7.50 21.14
C VAL A 38 -11.24 7.66 20.05
N VAL A 39 -10.18 8.42 20.32
CA VAL A 39 -9.04 8.59 19.41
C VAL A 39 -8.15 7.35 19.44
N HIS A 40 -7.89 6.78 20.63
CA HIS A 40 -7.16 5.52 20.76
C HIS A 40 -7.91 4.34 20.12
N ASP A 41 -9.23 4.25 20.30
CA ASP A 41 -10.07 3.25 19.64
C ASP A 41 -10.05 3.42 18.10
N LEU A 42 -10.03 4.67 17.62
CA LEU A 42 -9.91 4.96 16.20
C LEU A 42 -8.54 4.57 15.65
N LEU A 43 -7.46 4.84 16.39
CA LEU A 43 -6.10 4.41 16.01
C LEU A 43 -5.97 2.89 16.03
N ALA A 44 -6.53 2.21 17.03
CA ALA A 44 -6.57 0.75 17.07
C ALA A 44 -7.30 0.17 15.86
N PHE A 45 -8.46 0.75 15.51
CA PHE A 45 -9.20 0.37 14.31
C PHE A 45 -8.40 0.62 13.01
N GLN A 46 -7.72 1.76 12.88
CA GLN A 46 -6.88 2.04 11.71
C GLN A 46 -5.70 1.07 11.62
N ALA A 47 -5.09 0.70 12.75
CA ALA A 47 -4.02 -0.30 12.79
C ALA A 47 -4.52 -1.69 12.35
N GLU A 48 -5.70 -2.11 12.80
CA GLU A 48 -6.34 -3.36 12.34
C GLU A 48 -6.60 -3.35 10.82
N GLU A 49 -7.17 -2.27 10.29
CA GLU A 49 -7.38 -2.11 8.85
C GLU A 49 -6.06 -2.14 8.07
N MET A 50 -5.00 -1.51 8.58
CA MET A 50 -3.66 -1.57 7.97
C MET A 50 -3.09 -2.99 7.95
N VAL A 51 -3.29 -3.78 9.01
CA VAL A 51 -2.85 -5.18 9.05
C VAL A 51 -3.56 -5.99 7.96
N GLU A 52 -4.88 -5.84 7.82
CA GLU A 52 -5.66 -6.56 6.81
C GLU A 52 -5.30 -6.11 5.38
N MET A 53 -5.14 -4.80 5.14
CA MET A 53 -4.70 -4.30 3.83
C MET A 53 -3.30 -4.77 3.45
N ASN A 54 -2.35 -4.78 4.40
CA ASN A 54 -1.00 -5.29 4.16
C ASN A 54 -0.99 -6.80 3.95
N ARG A 55 -1.86 -7.55 4.63
CA ARG A 55 -2.05 -8.99 4.37
C ARG A 55 -2.55 -9.20 2.94
N ALA A 56 -3.58 -8.48 2.51
CA ALA A 56 -4.13 -8.57 1.16
C ALA A 56 -3.07 -8.22 0.08
N LYS A 57 -2.32 -7.12 0.28
CA LYS A 57 -1.18 -6.74 -0.57
C LYS A 57 -0.18 -7.90 -0.68
N GLY A 58 0.23 -8.47 0.46
CA GLY A 58 1.19 -9.56 0.49
C GLY A 58 0.66 -10.87 -0.11
N GLU A 59 -0.65 -11.13 -0.05
CA GLU A 59 -1.29 -12.28 -0.70
C GLU A 59 -1.28 -12.15 -2.23
N GLU A 60 -1.63 -10.98 -2.76
CA GLU A 60 -1.63 -10.71 -4.19
C GLU A 60 -0.21 -10.78 -4.77
N ILE A 61 0.76 -10.12 -4.14
CA ILE A 61 2.18 -10.16 -4.56
C ILE A 61 2.68 -11.61 -4.59
N ARG A 62 2.47 -12.38 -3.52
CA ARG A 62 2.88 -13.79 -3.50
C ARG A 62 2.12 -14.63 -4.53
N GLY A 63 0.86 -14.31 -4.81
CA GLY A 63 0.04 -14.94 -5.84
C GLY A 63 0.66 -14.78 -7.22
N PHE A 64 0.94 -13.53 -7.60
CA PHE A 64 1.59 -13.17 -8.86
C PHE A 64 2.97 -13.82 -8.98
N LEU A 65 3.84 -13.69 -7.98
CA LEU A 65 5.21 -14.23 -8.04
C LEU A 65 5.22 -15.75 -8.18
N ARG A 66 4.40 -16.48 -7.41
CA ARG A 66 4.29 -17.95 -7.56
C ARG A 66 3.73 -18.35 -8.91
N TRP A 67 2.84 -17.54 -9.48
CA TRP A 67 2.38 -17.77 -10.85
C TRP A 67 3.54 -17.57 -11.83
N LEU A 68 4.25 -16.45 -11.74
CA LEU A 68 5.39 -16.13 -12.60
C LEU A 68 6.47 -17.22 -12.55
N GLU A 69 6.84 -17.69 -11.35
CA GLU A 69 7.82 -18.79 -11.15
C GLU A 69 7.41 -20.08 -11.88
N ARG A 70 6.12 -20.42 -11.86
CA ARG A 70 5.60 -21.60 -12.58
C ARG A 70 5.68 -21.43 -14.08
N GLU A 71 5.40 -20.23 -14.59
CA GLU A 71 5.47 -19.95 -16.03
C GLU A 71 6.92 -19.91 -16.53
N ILE A 72 7.82 -19.26 -15.79
CA ILE A 72 9.24 -19.16 -16.21
C ILE A 72 10.08 -20.39 -15.85
N GLY A 73 9.55 -21.28 -15.02
CA GLY A 73 10.17 -22.55 -14.64
C GLY A 73 11.37 -22.42 -13.69
N VAL A 74 11.58 -21.25 -13.07
CA VAL A 74 12.66 -20.98 -12.13
C VAL A 74 12.20 -20.06 -10.99
N GLU A 75 12.87 -20.17 -9.85
CA GLU A 75 12.62 -19.32 -8.69
C GLU A 75 13.10 -17.89 -8.93
N ILE A 76 12.32 -16.91 -8.49
CA ILE A 76 12.62 -15.47 -8.64
C ILE A 76 13.94 -15.13 -7.94
N ASP A 77 14.24 -15.80 -6.83
CA ASP A 77 15.45 -15.59 -6.05
C ASP A 77 16.76 -15.93 -6.77
N SER A 78 16.67 -16.72 -7.85
CA SER A 78 17.81 -17.07 -8.71
C SER A 78 18.07 -16.06 -9.83
N LEU A 79 17.15 -15.11 -10.04
CA LEU A 79 17.20 -14.16 -11.15
C LEU A 79 17.99 -12.90 -10.80
N LYS A 80 18.54 -12.26 -11.83
CA LYS A 80 19.07 -10.90 -11.72
C LYS A 80 17.92 -9.91 -11.53
N ASN A 81 18.16 -8.86 -10.73
CA ASN A 81 17.16 -7.85 -10.36
C ASN A 81 15.95 -8.43 -9.62
N LYS A 82 16.12 -9.53 -8.88
CA LYS A 82 15.04 -10.18 -8.12
C LYS A 82 14.22 -9.24 -7.23
N THR A 83 14.85 -8.26 -6.58
CA THR A 83 14.15 -7.26 -5.77
C THR A 83 13.19 -6.43 -6.61
N LYS A 84 13.61 -5.99 -7.81
CA LYS A 84 12.71 -5.29 -8.74
C LYS A 84 11.56 -6.18 -9.21
N ILE A 85 11.80 -7.48 -9.38
CA ILE A 85 10.72 -8.42 -9.75
C ILE A 85 9.77 -8.64 -8.57
N GLN A 86 10.29 -8.70 -7.33
CA GLN A 86 9.48 -8.79 -6.12
C GLN A 86 8.62 -7.53 -5.92
N ASP A 87 9.17 -6.37 -6.28
CA ASP A 87 8.52 -5.06 -6.25
C ASP A 87 7.95 -4.68 -7.64
N TYR A 88 7.44 -5.64 -8.41
CA TYR A 88 6.97 -5.41 -9.78
C TYR A 88 5.84 -4.37 -9.88
N PHE A 89 5.09 -4.16 -8.79
CA PHE A 89 4.01 -3.18 -8.73
C PHE A 89 4.51 -1.73 -8.80
N ASP A 90 5.80 -1.49 -8.58
CA ASP A 90 6.46 -0.20 -8.77
C ASP A 90 7.07 -0.05 -10.18
N LEU A 91 6.90 -1.05 -11.05
CA LEU A 91 7.43 -1.07 -12.41
C LEU A 91 6.34 -0.89 -13.46
N SER A 92 6.74 -0.44 -14.64
CA SER A 92 5.96 -0.62 -15.86
C SER A 92 6.06 -2.07 -16.38
N PHE A 93 5.09 -2.46 -17.22
CA PHE A 93 5.12 -3.76 -17.88
C PHE A 93 6.39 -3.91 -18.74
N GLU A 94 6.81 -2.86 -19.44
CA GLU A 94 8.01 -2.85 -20.26
C GLU A 94 9.27 -3.10 -19.42
N GLU A 95 9.38 -2.48 -18.25
CA GLU A 95 10.51 -2.68 -17.34
C GLU A 95 10.58 -4.12 -16.81
N LEU A 96 9.43 -4.69 -16.40
CA LEU A 96 9.37 -6.09 -15.98
C LEU A 96 9.78 -7.02 -17.13
N LEU A 97 9.28 -6.76 -18.34
CA LEU A 97 9.58 -7.57 -19.52
C LEU A 97 11.07 -7.50 -19.89
N GLU A 98 11.69 -6.32 -19.82
CA GLU A 98 13.13 -6.17 -20.06
C GLU A 98 13.98 -6.88 -19.01
N ILE A 99 13.55 -6.88 -17.74
CA ILE A 99 14.20 -7.66 -16.69
C ILE A 99 14.12 -9.16 -17.01
N LEU A 100 12.98 -9.67 -17.44
CA LEU A 100 12.83 -11.09 -17.84
C LEU A 100 13.68 -11.43 -19.08
N LYS A 101 13.71 -10.57 -20.10
CA LYS A 101 14.57 -10.74 -21.29
C LYS A 101 16.06 -10.80 -20.93
N SER A 102 16.49 -9.99 -19.97
CA SER A 102 17.88 -10.02 -19.47
C SER A 102 18.24 -11.36 -18.80
N ASN A 103 17.24 -12.10 -18.32
CA ASN A 103 17.35 -13.42 -17.69
C ASN A 103 16.98 -14.58 -18.64
N ARG A 104 16.79 -14.35 -19.95
CA ARG A 104 16.33 -15.35 -20.95
C ARG A 104 17.10 -16.68 -20.99
N ARG A 105 18.35 -16.71 -20.52
CA ARG A 105 19.18 -17.93 -20.49
C ARG A 105 18.90 -18.80 -19.26
N SER A 106 18.31 -18.21 -18.23
CA SER A 106 18.05 -18.86 -16.95
C SER A 106 16.61 -19.38 -16.86
N ILE A 107 15.69 -18.82 -17.64
CA ILE A 107 14.27 -19.17 -17.64
C ILE A 107 13.95 -20.19 -18.74
N ALA A 108 12.89 -20.99 -18.54
CA ALA A 108 12.48 -22.05 -19.45
C ALA A 108 11.68 -21.55 -20.67
N VAL A 109 11.08 -20.36 -20.57
CA VAL A 109 10.25 -19.74 -21.61
C VAL A 109 11.01 -18.62 -22.32
N ASP A 110 10.67 -18.34 -23.58
CA ASP A 110 11.19 -17.17 -24.29
C ASP A 110 10.34 -15.93 -23.96
N PRO A 111 10.90 -14.90 -23.28
CA PRO A 111 10.18 -13.66 -23.01
C PRO A 111 9.81 -12.87 -24.26
N SER A 112 10.41 -13.20 -25.40
CA SER A 112 10.11 -12.59 -26.69
C SER A 112 8.94 -13.28 -27.38
N ASP A 113 8.47 -14.42 -26.87
CA ASP A 113 7.30 -15.10 -27.39
C ASP A 113 6.05 -14.27 -27.13
N ARG A 114 5.23 -14.16 -28.17
CA ARG A 114 4.02 -13.33 -28.15
C ARG A 114 2.98 -13.88 -27.17
N ASN A 115 2.77 -15.20 -27.12
CA ASN A 115 1.76 -15.77 -26.22
C ASN A 115 2.17 -15.57 -24.76
N PHE A 116 3.46 -15.70 -24.46
CA PHE A 116 3.99 -15.41 -23.13
C PHE A 116 3.81 -13.93 -22.76
N GLN A 117 4.12 -12.99 -23.68
CA GLN A 117 3.94 -11.56 -23.42
C GLN A 117 2.48 -11.20 -23.15
N GLU A 118 1.54 -11.67 -23.99
CA GLU A 118 0.11 -11.41 -23.80
C GLU A 118 -0.41 -12.00 -22.49
N LEU A 119 0.09 -13.18 -22.09
CA LEU A 119 -0.24 -13.80 -20.81
C LEU A 119 0.32 -13.00 -19.63
N LEU A 120 1.59 -12.60 -19.72
CA LEU A 120 2.27 -11.80 -18.70
C LEU A 120 1.61 -10.45 -18.50
N GLU A 121 1.30 -9.74 -19.59
CA GLU A 121 0.63 -8.45 -19.56
C GLU A 121 -0.74 -8.55 -18.87
N ARG A 122 -1.50 -9.61 -19.18
CA ARG A 122 -2.82 -9.83 -18.58
C ARG A 122 -2.73 -10.05 -17.07
N GLU A 123 -1.87 -10.96 -16.60
CA GLU A 123 -1.75 -11.24 -15.17
C GLU A 123 -1.08 -10.08 -14.41
N PHE A 124 -0.10 -9.40 -15.03
CA PHE A 124 0.50 -8.19 -14.48
C PHE A 124 -0.55 -7.09 -14.30
N THR A 125 -1.30 -6.78 -15.34
CA THR A 125 -2.36 -5.75 -15.31
C THR A 125 -3.45 -6.09 -14.30
N ARG A 126 -3.87 -7.37 -14.24
CA ARG A 126 -4.81 -7.82 -13.22
C ARG A 126 -4.28 -7.56 -11.82
N SER A 127 -3.04 -7.94 -11.56
CA SER A 127 -2.44 -7.80 -10.24
C SER A 127 -2.27 -6.35 -9.84
N CYS A 128 -1.76 -5.49 -10.74
CA CYS A 128 -1.65 -4.05 -10.50
C CYS A 128 -3.02 -3.41 -10.24
N ASN A 129 -4.06 -3.77 -10.99
CA ASN A 129 -5.42 -3.26 -10.72
C ASN A 129 -5.96 -3.63 -9.34
N ILE A 130 -5.48 -4.74 -8.74
CA ILE A 130 -5.82 -5.12 -7.36
C ILE A 130 -4.96 -4.33 -6.36
N LEU A 131 -3.67 -4.18 -6.67
CA LEU A 131 -2.69 -3.53 -5.79
C LEU A 131 -2.83 -2.01 -5.73
N ASP A 132 -3.11 -1.32 -6.84
CA ASP A 132 -3.22 0.14 -6.93
C ASP A 132 -4.17 0.75 -5.88
N PRO A 133 -5.44 0.30 -5.76
CA PRO A 133 -6.32 0.82 -4.74
C PRO A 133 -5.88 0.43 -3.32
N LEU A 134 -5.25 -0.74 -3.13
CA LEU A 134 -4.72 -1.15 -1.82
C LEU A 134 -3.54 -0.26 -1.39
N LEU A 135 -2.60 0.00 -2.29
CA LEU A 135 -1.44 0.86 -2.04
C LEU A 135 -1.89 2.28 -1.71
N THR A 136 -2.85 2.82 -2.48
CA THR A 136 -3.43 4.15 -2.22
C THR A 136 -4.08 4.21 -0.85
N ARG A 137 -4.84 3.19 -0.45
CA ARG A 137 -5.49 3.14 0.87
C ARG A 137 -4.48 2.99 2.01
N ILE A 138 -3.44 2.19 1.82
CA ILE A 138 -2.36 2.02 2.81
C ILE A 138 -1.64 3.36 3.02
N GLN A 139 -1.25 4.05 1.94
CA GLN A 139 -0.60 5.37 2.02
C GLN A 139 -1.51 6.41 2.68
N GLY A 140 -2.80 6.43 2.34
CA GLY A 140 -3.75 7.34 2.95
C GLY A 140 -3.99 7.07 4.44
N ALA A 141 -3.97 5.79 4.85
CA ALA A 141 -4.07 5.40 6.26
C ALA A 141 -2.80 5.80 7.04
N ASP A 142 -1.61 5.58 6.48
CA ASP A 142 -0.33 5.95 7.08
C ASP A 142 -0.25 7.47 7.32
N ALA A 143 -0.52 8.27 6.29
CA ALA A 143 -0.56 9.72 6.39
C ALA A 143 -1.61 10.23 7.40
N LEU A 144 -2.76 9.55 7.50
CA LEU A 144 -3.76 9.92 8.50
C LEU A 144 -3.27 9.61 9.92
N ILE A 145 -2.62 8.48 10.13
CA ILE A 145 -2.06 8.11 11.43
C ILE A 145 -1.01 9.15 11.85
N ASP A 146 -0.10 9.53 10.96
CA ASP A 146 0.90 10.57 11.23
C ASP A 146 0.24 11.87 11.68
N GLN A 147 -0.79 12.33 10.95
CA GLN A 147 -1.52 13.54 11.30
C GLN A 147 -2.25 13.44 12.65
N VAL A 148 -2.81 12.27 12.97
CA VAL A 148 -3.43 12.03 14.29
C VAL A 148 -2.36 12.03 15.39
N VAL A 149 -1.20 11.43 15.15
CA VAL A 149 -0.06 11.43 16.09
C VAL A 149 0.47 12.84 16.31
N TYR A 150 0.63 13.65 15.27
CA TYR A 150 1.05 15.05 15.38
C TYR A 150 0.06 15.86 16.24
N GLN A 151 -1.25 15.63 16.06
CA GLN A 151 -2.28 16.28 16.90
C GLN A 151 -2.26 15.80 18.34
N LEU A 152 -1.99 14.51 18.59
CA LEU A 152 -1.88 13.96 19.95
C LEU A 152 -0.71 14.58 20.74
N TYR A 153 0.41 14.83 20.07
CA TYR A 153 1.58 15.47 20.66
C TYR A 153 1.58 16.99 20.52
N ASN A 154 0.55 17.56 19.86
CA ASN A 154 0.37 18.97 19.63
C ASN A 154 1.59 19.64 18.96
N LEU A 155 2.16 18.96 17.95
CA LEU A 155 3.30 19.46 17.18
C LEU A 155 2.92 20.70 16.36
N THR A 156 3.87 21.61 16.21
CA THR A 156 3.76 22.74 15.28
C THR A 156 4.16 22.34 13.86
N ASP A 157 3.78 23.15 12.86
CA ASP A 157 4.18 22.93 11.46
C ASP A 157 5.71 22.85 11.28
N GLU A 158 6.46 23.58 12.12
CA GLU A 158 7.92 23.57 12.15
C GLU A 158 8.46 22.24 12.67
N GLU A 159 7.85 21.67 13.72
CA GLU A 159 8.22 20.36 14.25
C GLU A 159 7.84 19.24 13.28
N ILE A 160 6.70 19.34 12.61
CA ILE A 160 6.27 18.40 11.56
C ILE A 160 7.25 18.42 10.39
N ALA A 161 7.66 19.61 9.91
CA ALA A 161 8.62 19.73 8.82
C ALA A 161 9.98 19.07 9.16
N ILE A 162 10.40 19.13 10.42
CA ILE A 162 11.61 18.44 10.90
C ILE A 162 11.41 16.92 10.87
N VAL A 163 10.26 16.41 11.32
CA VAL A 163 9.95 14.96 11.33
C VAL A 163 9.85 14.40 9.91
N GLU A 164 9.25 15.13 8.98
CA GLU A 164 9.12 14.73 7.57
C GLU A 164 10.41 14.92 6.75
N GLY A 165 11.46 15.51 7.35
CA GLY A 165 12.74 15.73 6.68
C GLY A 165 12.69 16.80 5.58
N ASN A 166 11.71 17.70 5.63
CA ASN A 166 11.48 18.78 4.67
C ASN A 166 12.32 20.05 4.99
N VAL A 167 13.52 19.88 5.57
CA VAL A 167 14.39 20.96 6.09
C VAL A 167 15.46 21.38 5.08
#